data_AF-A0A959RWQ3-F1
#
_entry.id   AF-A0A959RWQ3-F1
#
_cell.length_a   1.000
_cell.length_b   1.000
_cell.length_c   1.000
_cell.angle_alpha   90.00
_cell.angle_beta   90.00
_cell.angle_gamma   90.00
#
_symmetry.space_group_name_H-M   'P 1'
#
loop_
_entity.id
_entity.type
_entity.pdbx_description
1 polymer ?
#
loop_
_entity_poly.entity_id
_entity_poly.type
_entity_poly.pdbx_seq_one_letter_code
_entity_poly.pdbx_strand_id
1 'polypeptide(L)'
;MLKEIIAVFKSDSLLDRAYKRSFEMLDLTHKMFLEATNVLRNTETNKVSFDINDQDIAVNKYQREVRKDVFNHLAMAGTETLSSDLVLVSIVIDIERIGDITKNIV
;
A
#
# COMPACT_ATOMS: atom_id res chain seq x y z
N MET A 1 -7.87 -32.77 -3.03
CA MET A 1 -6.51 -33.18 -2.59
C MET A 1 -5.41 -32.30 -3.19
N LEU A 2 -4.69 -32.64 -4.28
CA LEU A 2 -3.54 -31.84 -4.77
C LEU A 2 -3.92 -30.40 -5.20
N LYS A 3 -5.08 -30.23 -5.86
CA LYS A 3 -5.60 -28.91 -6.25
C LYS A 3 -5.96 -28.04 -5.04
N GLU A 4 -6.47 -28.64 -3.97
CA GLU A 4 -6.79 -27.93 -2.71
C GLU A 4 -5.52 -27.52 -1.98
N ILE A 5 -4.51 -28.40 -1.91
CA ILE A 5 -3.20 -28.07 -1.32
C ILE A 5 -2.55 -26.91 -2.09
N ILE A 6 -2.53 -26.97 -3.42
CA ILE A 6 -2.01 -25.87 -4.26
C ILE A 6 -2.82 -24.58 -4.07
N ALA A 7 -4.13 -24.67 -3.84
CA ALA A 7 -4.97 -23.50 -3.58
C ALA A 7 -4.61 -22.83 -2.24
N VAL A 8 -4.41 -23.61 -1.17
CA VAL A 8 -3.99 -23.09 0.14
C VAL A 8 -2.61 -22.46 0.09
N PHE A 9 -1.63 -23.12 -0.53
CA PHE A 9 -0.29 -22.51 -0.69
C PHE A 9 -0.31 -21.22 -1.53
N LYS A 10 -1.21 -21.14 -2.51
CA LYS A 10 -1.40 -19.91 -3.30
C LYS A 10 -2.11 -18.82 -2.51
N SER A 11 -3.07 -19.13 -1.65
CA SER A 11 -3.75 -18.13 -0.81
C SER A 11 -2.75 -17.47 0.15
N ASP A 12 -1.91 -18.26 0.82
CA ASP A 12 -0.88 -17.71 1.72
C ASP A 12 0.08 -16.78 0.98
N SER A 13 0.49 -17.15 -0.25
CA SER A 13 1.35 -16.30 -1.09
C SER A 13 0.70 -14.98 -1.52
N LEU A 14 -0.63 -14.89 -1.55
CA LEU A 14 -1.36 -13.66 -1.89
C LEU A 14 -1.35 -12.69 -0.71
N LEU A 15 -1.62 -13.17 0.51
CA LEU A 15 -1.55 -12.34 1.71
C LEU A 15 -0.12 -11.86 1.99
N ASP A 16 0.89 -12.72 1.84
CA ASP A 16 2.29 -12.32 1.98
C ASP A 16 2.65 -11.17 1.02
N ARG A 17 2.17 -11.27 -0.23
CA ARG A 17 2.36 -10.21 -1.22
C ARG A 17 1.62 -8.93 -0.82
N ALA A 18 0.39 -9.05 -0.34
CA ALA A 18 -0.41 -7.92 0.14
C ALA A 18 0.31 -7.20 1.29
N TYR A 19 0.78 -7.93 2.31
CA TYR A 19 1.54 -7.36 3.41
C TYR A 19 2.82 -6.66 2.95
N LYS A 20 3.60 -7.32 2.10
CA LYS A 20 4.83 -6.72 1.55
C LYS A 20 4.53 -5.40 0.84
N ARG A 21 3.49 -5.36 0.01
CA ARG A 21 3.07 -4.13 -0.67
C ARG A 21 2.60 -3.06 0.31
N SER A 22 1.86 -3.41 1.35
CA SER A 22 1.47 -2.46 2.39
C SER A 22 2.67 -1.84 3.11
N PHE A 23 3.72 -2.62 3.40
CA PHE A 23 4.97 -2.09 3.95
C PHE A 23 5.69 -1.15 2.98
N GLU A 24 5.76 -1.51 1.69
CA GLU A 24 6.34 -0.65 0.66
C GLU A 24 5.55 0.66 0.50
N MET A 25 4.21 0.63 0.59
CA MET A 25 3.38 1.83 0.60
C MET A 25 3.70 2.73 1.79
N LEU A 26 3.86 2.16 2.98
CA LEU A 26 4.16 2.92 4.20
C LEU A 26 5.55 3.55 4.15
N ASP A 27 6.57 2.80 3.71
CA ASP A 27 7.94 3.31 3.53
C ASP A 27 7.96 4.44 2.50
N LEU A 28 7.21 4.29 1.41
CA LEU A 28 7.17 5.30 0.36
C LEU A 28 6.48 6.59 0.81
N THR A 29 5.32 6.48 1.44
CA THR A 29 4.59 7.64 1.97
C THR A 29 5.37 8.34 3.09
N HIS A 30 6.12 7.60 3.90
CA HIS A 30 7.03 8.17 4.89
C HIS A 30 8.16 8.99 4.23
N LYS A 31 8.80 8.46 3.18
CA LYS A 31 9.81 9.19 2.40
C LYS A 31 9.24 10.47 1.78
N MET A 32 8.05 10.38 1.18
CA MET A 32 7.34 11.55 0.65
C MET A 32 7.14 12.60 1.75
N PHE A 33 6.71 12.18 2.94
CA PHE A 33 6.43 13.10 4.05
C PHE A 33 7.70 13.81 4.56
N LEU A 34 8.79 13.07 4.73
CA LEU A 34 10.07 13.64 5.13
C LEU A 34 10.58 14.67 4.11
N GLU A 35 10.48 14.35 2.83
CA GLU A 35 10.90 15.28 1.76
C GLU A 35 10.02 16.53 1.73
N ALA A 36 8.69 16.36 1.75
CA ALA A 36 7.74 17.45 1.72
C ALA A 36 7.94 18.41 2.91
N THR A 37 8.13 17.87 4.12
CA THR A 37 8.37 18.67 5.31
C THR A 37 9.75 19.33 5.32
N ASN A 38 10.77 18.67 4.78
CA ASN A 38 12.09 19.26 4.61
C ASN A 38 12.06 20.47 3.65
N VAL A 39 11.39 20.33 2.51
CA VAL A 39 11.21 21.42 1.54
C VAL A 39 10.47 22.58 2.18
N LEU A 40 9.34 22.32 2.87
CA LEU A 40 8.54 23.36 3.52
C LEU A 40 9.31 24.14 4.60
N ARG A 41 10.15 23.46 5.39
CA ARG A 41 10.76 24.05 6.60
C ARG A 41 12.19 24.55 6.41
N ASN A 42 12.97 23.91 5.54
CA ASN A 42 14.42 24.07 5.49
C ASN A 42 14.91 24.63 4.14
N THR A 43 14.02 24.94 3.20
CA THR A 43 14.39 25.45 1.88
C THR A 43 13.55 26.66 1.48
N GLU A 44 14.12 27.54 0.64
CA GLU A 44 13.40 28.69 0.05
C GLU A 44 12.75 28.35 -1.30
N THR A 45 12.78 27.07 -1.71
CA THR A 45 12.33 26.62 -3.03
C THR A 45 11.44 25.39 -2.92
N ASN A 46 10.42 25.24 -3.76
CA ASN A 46 9.60 24.02 -3.79
C ASN A 46 10.28 22.85 -4.54
N LYS A 47 11.61 22.81 -4.60
CA LYS A 47 12.34 21.74 -5.29
C LYS A 47 12.49 20.53 -4.38
N VAL A 48 11.76 19.48 -4.71
CA VAL A 48 11.86 18.16 -4.09
C VAL A 48 12.99 17.34 -4.73
N SER A 49 13.65 16.50 -3.93
CA SER A 49 14.74 15.60 -4.36
C SER A 49 14.26 14.47 -5.28
N PHE A 50 12.97 14.18 -5.30
CA PHE A 50 12.29 13.26 -6.21
C PHE A 50 10.86 13.73 -6.47
N ASP A 51 10.26 13.35 -7.60
CA ASP A 51 8.87 13.76 -7.91
C ASP A 51 7.88 13.04 -6.99
N ILE A 52 7.27 13.80 -6.08
CA ILE A 52 6.26 13.31 -5.14
C ILE A 52 5.00 12.82 -5.87
N ASN A 53 4.66 13.38 -7.05
CA ASN A 53 3.52 12.90 -7.83
C ASN A 53 3.77 11.50 -8.39
N ASP A 54 4.99 11.23 -8.85
CA ASP A 54 5.34 9.89 -9.34
C ASP A 54 5.30 8.86 -8.21
N GLN A 55 5.72 9.24 -6.99
CA GLN A 55 5.61 8.37 -5.82
C GLN A 55 4.15 8.13 -5.44
N ASP A 56 3.31 9.15 -5.46
CA ASP A 56 1.88 9.00 -5.20
C ASP A 56 1.20 8.03 -6.19
N ILE A 57 1.54 8.12 -7.49
CA ILE A 57 1.07 7.17 -8.51
C ILE A 57 1.50 5.73 -8.16
N ALA A 58 2.71 5.55 -7.62
CA ALA A 58 3.18 4.24 -7.18
C ALA A 58 2.42 3.74 -5.93
N VAL A 59 2.15 4.60 -4.93
CA VAL A 59 1.31 4.26 -3.77
C VAL A 59 -0.09 3.82 -4.23
N ASN A 60 -0.69 4.58 -5.13
CA ASN A 60 -2.00 4.29 -5.73
C ASN A 60 -2.02 2.95 -6.47
N LYS A 61 -0.94 2.63 -7.20
CA LYS A 61 -0.78 1.33 -7.85
C LYS A 61 -0.71 0.19 -6.83
N TYR A 62 0.10 0.33 -5.79
CA TYR A 62 0.25 -0.70 -4.76
C TYR A 62 -1.04 -0.91 -3.97
N GLN A 63 -1.81 0.14 -3.70
CA GLN A 63 -3.13 0.03 -3.08
C GLN A 63 -4.08 -0.86 -3.90
N ARG A 64 -4.08 -0.70 -5.23
CA ARG A 64 -4.87 -1.56 -6.14
C ARG A 64 -4.38 -3.00 -6.15
N GLU A 65 -3.06 -3.21 -6.11
CA GLU A 65 -2.46 -4.54 -6.01
C GLU A 65 -2.88 -5.26 -4.72
N VAL A 66 -2.80 -4.57 -3.57
CA VAL A 66 -3.22 -5.11 -2.27
C VAL A 66 -4.70 -5.48 -2.27
N ARG A 67 -5.57 -4.57 -2.74
CA ARG A 67 -7.01 -4.86 -2.85
C ARG A 67 -7.27 -6.11 -3.69
N LYS A 68 -6.61 -6.22 -4.85
CA LYS A 68 -6.75 -7.38 -5.74
C LYS A 68 -6.31 -8.68 -5.05
N ASP A 69 -5.22 -8.64 -4.29
CA ASP A 69 -4.71 -9.81 -3.58
C ASP A 69 -5.62 -10.26 -2.45
N VAL A 70 -6.11 -9.30 -1.67
CA VAL A 70 -7.07 -9.57 -0.61
C VAL A 70 -8.36 -10.17 -1.18
N PHE A 71 -8.91 -9.61 -2.27
CA PHE A 71 -10.11 -10.18 -2.89
C PHE A 71 -9.90 -11.59 -3.42
N ASN A 72 -8.75 -11.85 -4.06
CA ASN A 72 -8.42 -13.21 -4.53
C ASN A 72 -8.20 -14.18 -3.36
N HIS A 73 -7.58 -13.72 -2.29
CA HIS A 73 -7.42 -14.50 -1.06
C HIS A 73 -8.77 -14.93 -0.50
N LEU A 74 -9.70 -13.98 -0.30
CA LEU A 74 -11.06 -14.27 0.18
C LEU A 74 -11.85 -15.21 -0.74
N ALA A 75 -11.67 -15.08 -2.07
CA ALA A 75 -12.31 -15.96 -3.03
C ALA A 75 -11.79 -17.41 -2.97
N MET A 76 -10.57 -17.62 -2.48
CA MET A 76 -9.92 -18.94 -2.39
C MET A 76 -10.00 -19.57 -1.01
N ALA A 77 -9.75 -18.79 0.05
CA ALA A 77 -9.69 -19.24 1.44
C ALA A 77 -11.05 -19.21 2.15
N GLY A 78 -12.06 -18.54 1.56
CA GLY A 78 -13.37 -18.37 2.18
C GLY A 78 -13.40 -17.20 3.18
N THR A 79 -14.43 -17.17 4.03
CA THR A 79 -14.72 -16.01 4.90
C THR A 79 -14.10 -16.08 6.29
N GLU A 80 -13.29 -17.11 6.59
CA GLU A 80 -12.66 -17.27 7.90
C GLU A 80 -11.74 -16.08 8.26
N THR A 81 -11.07 -15.52 7.26
CA THR A 81 -10.16 -14.36 7.40
C THR A 81 -10.81 -13.03 7.01
N LEU A 82 -12.13 -12.99 6.79
CA LEU A 82 -12.83 -11.81 6.24
C LEU A 82 -12.52 -10.52 7.01
N SER A 83 -12.55 -10.59 8.35
CA SER A 83 -12.31 -9.41 9.19
C SER A 83 -10.88 -8.89 9.05
N SER A 84 -9.86 -9.75 9.13
CA SER A 84 -8.44 -9.33 9.02
C SER A 84 -8.12 -8.80 7.62
N ASP A 85 -8.69 -9.41 6.60
CA ASP A 85 -8.48 -9.07 5.19
C ASP A 85 -9.07 -7.68 4.87
N LEU A 86 -10.28 -7.40 5.36
CA LEU A 86 -10.91 -6.08 5.20
C LEU A 86 -10.20 -4.99 6.02
N VAL A 87 -9.64 -5.33 7.19
CA VAL A 87 -8.80 -4.39 7.96
C VAL A 87 -7.56 -4.01 7.17
N LEU A 88 -6.88 -4.96 6.51
CA LEU A 88 -5.74 -4.64 5.65
C LEU A 88 -6.12 -3.70 4.50
N VAL A 89 -7.30 -3.91 3.88
CA VAL A 89 -7.83 -3.01 2.86
C VAL A 89 -8.07 -1.60 3.41
N SER A 90 -8.61 -1.47 4.63
CA SER A 90 -8.79 -0.17 5.29
C SER A 90 -7.44 0.52 5.52
N ILE A 91 -6.44 -0.21 6.02
CA ILE A 91 -5.10 0.33 6.30
C ILE A 91 -4.46 0.89 5.03
N VAL A 92 -4.52 0.17 3.89
CA VAL A 92 -3.91 0.68 2.65
C VAL A 92 -4.64 1.88 2.05
N ILE A 93 -5.92 2.07 2.36
CA ILE A 93 -6.65 3.31 2.03
C ILE A 93 -6.11 4.46 2.86
N ASP A 94 -5.91 4.25 4.15
CA ASP A 94 -5.38 5.28 5.04
C ASP A 94 -3.94 5.65 4.65
N ILE A 95 -3.11 4.67 4.26
CA ILE A 95 -1.75 4.94 3.76
C ILE A 95 -1.80 5.77 2.47
N GLU A 96 -2.65 5.41 1.51
CA GLU A 96 -2.79 6.19 0.27
C GLU A 96 -3.22 7.64 0.56
N ARG A 97 -4.15 7.83 1.49
CA ARG A 97 -4.57 9.15 1.95
C ARG A 97 -3.45 9.97 2.61
N ILE A 98 -2.51 9.32 3.31
CA ILE A 98 -1.31 9.99 3.83
C ILE A 98 -0.44 10.51 2.67
N GLY A 99 -0.30 9.74 1.59
CA GLY A 99 0.38 10.15 0.36
C GLY A 99 -0.26 11.40 -0.27
N ASP A 100 -1.58 11.37 -0.44
CA ASP A 100 -2.37 12.49 -0.96
C ASP A 100 -2.22 13.77 -0.12
N ILE A 101 -2.32 13.66 1.22
CA ILE A 101 -2.15 14.80 2.12
C ILE A 101 -0.71 15.34 2.03
N THR A 102 0.27 14.45 1.93
CA THR A 102 1.68 14.81 1.81
C THR A 102 1.96 15.60 0.53
N LYS A 103 1.35 15.20 -0.59
CA LYS A 103 1.44 15.95 -1.84
C LYS A 103 0.96 17.40 -1.70
N ASN A 104 -0.07 17.63 -0.89
CA ASN A 104 -0.60 18.98 -0.67
C ASN A 104 0.30 19.89 0.18
N ILE A 105 1.38 19.37 0.76
CA ILE A 105 2.36 20.17 1.53
C ILE A 105 3.27 20.99 0.59
N VAL A 106 3.50 20.52 -0.64
CA VAL A 106 4.55 21.03 -1.55
C VAL A 106 3.99 21.75 -2.76
#